data_AF-A0A967GTQ4-F1
#
_entry.id   AF-A0A967GTQ4-F1
#
_cell.length_a   1.000
_cell.length_b   1.000
_cell.length_c   1.000
_cell.angle_alpha   90.00
_cell.angle_beta   90.00
_cell.angle_gamma   90.00
#
_symmetry.space_group_name_H-M   'P 1'
#
loop_
_entity.id
_entity.type
_entity.pdbx_description
1 polymer ?
#
loop_
_entity_poly.entity_id
_entity_poly.type
_entity_poly.pdbx_seq_one_letter_code
_entity_poly.pdbx_strand_id
1 'polypeptide(L)'
;MKLPSRRTCLWAAAALALIAYAPYLYWAKVEYRLLTVDGKLYRSAAMPPEKLLDVVDELGIKTVIDLRTPGPEVDAENAVLTNAGIEHLNLPSGTTPDPHEWEPVLEVMKNRNEPILFH
;
A
#
# COMPACT_ATOMS: atom_id res chain seq x y z
N MET A 1 19.61 39.74 -25.08
CA MET A 1 18.94 38.46 -24.76
C MET A 1 17.44 38.66 -24.97
N LYS A 2 16.79 37.95 -25.92
CA LYS A 2 15.33 38.07 -26.13
C LYS A 2 14.63 37.17 -25.11
N LEU A 3 13.69 37.72 -24.33
CA LEU A 3 12.90 36.89 -23.41
C LEU A 3 12.00 35.93 -24.20
N PRO A 4 11.81 34.69 -23.72
CA PRO A 4 10.90 33.74 -24.33
C PRO A 4 9.45 34.25 -24.31
N SER A 5 8.65 33.80 -25.28
CA SER A 5 7.25 34.19 -25.37
C SER A 5 6.45 33.68 -24.16
N ARG A 6 5.35 34.38 -23.80
CA ARG A 6 4.45 33.96 -22.72
C ARG A 6 3.97 32.51 -22.89
N ARG A 7 3.73 32.06 -24.13
CA ARG A 7 3.33 30.69 -24.47
C ARG A 7 4.44 29.69 -24.15
N THR A 8 5.69 30.03 -24.48
CA THR A 8 6.86 29.20 -24.16
C THR A 8 7.04 29.03 -22.66
N CYS A 9 6.88 30.10 -21.87
CA CYS A 9 6.92 30.02 -20.41
C CYS A 9 5.79 29.15 -19.83
N LEU A 10 4.57 29.24 -20.39
CA LEU A 10 3.44 28.41 -19.95
C LEU A 10 3.66 26.93 -20.24
N TRP A 11 4.16 26.58 -21.42
CA TRP A 11 4.49 25.18 -21.76
C TRP A 11 5.63 24.64 -20.89
N ALA A 12 6.66 25.45 -20.64
CA ALA A 12 7.75 25.05 -19.74
C ALA A 12 7.25 24.82 -18.31
N ALA A 13 6.38 25.69 -17.80
CA ALA A 13 5.77 25.52 -16.47
C ALA A 13 4.86 24.29 -16.41
N ALA A 14 4.05 24.03 -17.45
CA ALA A 14 3.21 22.84 -17.52
C ALA A 14 4.03 21.54 -17.57
N ALA A 15 5.10 21.53 -18.37
CA ALA A 15 6.02 20.39 -18.43
C ALA A 15 6.71 20.16 -17.07
N LEU A 16 7.15 21.22 -16.40
CA LEU A 16 7.73 21.13 -15.06
C LEU A 16 6.73 20.57 -14.04
N ALA A 17 5.48 21.03 -14.09
CA ALA A 17 4.42 20.54 -13.21
C ALA A 17 4.12 19.05 -13.44
N LEU A 18 4.09 18.60 -14.70
CA LEU A 18 3.92 17.18 -15.04
C LEU A 18 5.08 16.33 -14.54
N ILE A 19 6.32 16.77 -14.74
CA ILE A 19 7.52 16.08 -14.26
C ILE A 19 7.51 15.99 -12.74
N ALA A 20 7.12 17.06 -12.04
CA ALA A 20 7.02 17.06 -10.58
C ALA A 20 5.88 16.15 -10.06
N TYR A 21 4.79 16.00 -10.82
CA TYR A 21 3.63 15.19 -10.41
C TYR A 21 3.77 13.70 -10.76
N ALA A 22 4.56 13.35 -11.79
CA ALA A 22 4.73 11.97 -12.23
C ALA A 22 5.25 11.01 -11.13
N PRO A 23 6.23 11.36 -10.29
CA PRO A 23 6.67 10.51 -9.18
C PRO A 23 5.56 10.24 -8.17
N TYR A 24 4.75 11.25 -7.84
CA TYR A 24 3.62 11.07 -6.93
C TYR A 24 2.59 10.10 -7.52
N LEU A 25 2.29 10.21 -8.81
CA LEU A 25 1.39 9.29 -9.50
C LEU A 25 1.95 7.87 -9.53
N TYR A 26 3.25 7.73 -9.79
CA TYR A 26 3.92 6.43 -9.80
C TYR A 26 3.81 5.75 -8.42
N TRP A 27 4.20 6.46 -7.35
CA TRP A 27 4.05 5.96 -5.98
C TRP A 27 2.60 5.62 -5.64
N ALA A 28 1.64 6.45 -6.05
CA ALA A 28 0.22 6.27 -5.73
C ALA A 28 -0.48 5.18 -6.55
N LYS A 29 -0.01 4.86 -7.77
CA LYS A 29 -0.70 3.97 -8.73
C LYS A 29 0.05 2.70 -9.09
N VAL A 30 1.38 2.71 -8.98
CA VAL A 30 2.24 1.56 -9.33
C VAL A 30 2.76 0.90 -8.06
N GLU A 31 3.18 1.70 -7.08
CA GLU A 31 3.65 1.20 -5.78
C GLU A 31 2.53 1.13 -4.74
N TYR A 32 1.29 1.46 -5.12
CA TYR A 32 0.13 1.40 -4.23
C TYR A 32 0.36 2.08 -2.89
N ARG A 33 1.09 3.20 -2.87
CA ARG A 33 1.43 3.96 -1.66
C ARG A 33 2.22 3.14 -0.62
N LEU A 34 2.95 2.12 -1.05
CA LEU A 34 3.80 1.29 -0.22
C LEU A 34 4.84 2.13 0.50
N LEU A 35 4.97 1.91 1.80
CA LEU A 35 5.91 2.57 2.70
C LEU A 35 6.38 1.61 3.79
N THR A 36 7.66 1.66 4.10
CA THR A 36 8.24 1.03 5.29
C THR A 36 8.08 1.95 6.50
N VAL A 37 7.46 1.46 7.56
CA VAL A 37 7.26 2.17 8.83
C VAL A 37 8.44 1.90 9.77
N ASP A 38 8.79 0.63 9.90
CA ASP A 38 9.98 0.10 10.56
C ASP A 38 10.48 -1.04 9.69
N GLY A 39 11.75 -1.45 9.72
CA GLY A 39 12.36 -2.38 8.74
C GLY A 39 11.69 -3.77 8.58
N LYS A 40 10.60 -4.02 9.31
CA LYS A 40 9.77 -5.21 9.27
C LYS A 40 8.26 -4.93 9.29
N LEU A 41 7.86 -3.66 9.21
CA LEU A 41 6.49 -3.19 9.24
C LEU A 41 6.25 -2.29 8.03
N TYR A 42 5.29 -2.67 7.20
CA TYR A 42 4.97 -1.99 5.96
C TYR A 42 3.51 -1.56 5.96
N ARG A 43 3.21 -0.52 5.19
CA ARG A 43 1.83 -0.13 4.86
C ARG A 43 1.68 0.17 3.39
N SER A 44 0.53 -0.15 2.82
CA SER A 44 0.16 0.23 1.46
C SER A 44 -1.34 0.54 1.39
N ALA A 45 -1.82 0.93 0.20
CA ALA A 45 -3.20 0.72 -0.18
C ALA A 45 -3.36 -0.72 -0.67
N ALA A 46 -4.62 -1.18 -0.75
CA ALA A 46 -4.95 -2.43 -1.41
C ALA A 46 -4.44 -2.45 -2.87
N MET A 47 -3.92 -3.59 -3.27
CA MET A 47 -3.35 -3.82 -4.59
C MET A 47 -3.84 -5.14 -5.19
N PRO A 48 -3.74 -5.33 -6.52
CA PRO A 48 -4.09 -6.59 -7.15
C PRO A 48 -3.31 -7.77 -6.53
N PRO A 49 -3.93 -8.96 -6.36
CA PRO A 49 -3.30 -10.10 -5.69
C PRO A 49 -1.94 -10.50 -6.27
N GLU A 50 -1.76 -10.42 -7.59
CA GLU A 50 -0.49 -10.75 -8.24
C GLU A 50 0.61 -9.76 -7.84
N LYS A 51 0.29 -8.48 -7.80
CA LYS A 51 1.24 -7.44 -7.36
C LYS A 51 1.55 -7.58 -5.88
N LEU A 52 0.55 -7.97 -5.07
CA LEU A 52 0.74 -8.22 -3.65
C LEU A 52 1.71 -9.38 -3.41
N LEU A 53 1.58 -10.47 -4.16
CA LEU A 53 2.53 -11.59 -4.09
C LEU A 53 3.96 -11.15 -4.41
N ASP A 54 4.16 -10.35 -5.47
CA ASP A 54 5.48 -9.82 -5.80
C ASP A 54 6.07 -9.01 -4.63
N VAL A 55 5.26 -8.12 -4.04
CA VAL A 55 5.69 -7.28 -2.90
C VAL A 55 6.01 -8.14 -1.67
N VAL A 56 5.17 -9.13 -1.40
CA VAL A 56 5.34 -10.02 -0.26
C VAL A 56 6.61 -10.87 -0.39
N ASP A 57 6.89 -11.39 -1.58
CA ASP A 57 8.12 -12.13 -1.87
C ASP A 57 9.36 -11.23 -1.79
N GLU A 58 9.34 -10.07 -2.47
CA GLU A 58 10.46 -9.12 -2.53
C GLU A 58 10.88 -8.64 -1.13
N LEU A 59 9.90 -8.36 -0.25
CA LEU A 59 10.14 -7.85 1.09
C LEU A 59 10.19 -8.95 2.16
N GLY A 60 9.98 -10.21 1.77
CA GLY A 60 9.91 -11.36 2.67
C GLY A 60 8.81 -11.25 3.73
N ILE A 61 7.70 -10.56 3.42
CA ILE A 61 6.54 -10.40 4.30
C ILE A 61 5.93 -11.78 4.59
N LYS A 62 5.47 -11.99 5.82
CA LYS A 62 4.88 -13.26 6.25
C LYS A 62 3.41 -13.15 6.62
N THR A 63 2.98 -11.94 6.97
CA THR A 63 1.60 -11.67 7.37
C THR A 63 1.09 -10.40 6.70
N VAL A 64 -0.08 -10.48 6.10
CA VAL A 64 -0.85 -9.34 5.57
C VAL A 64 -2.08 -9.14 6.46
N ILE A 65 -2.27 -7.92 6.94
CA ILE A 65 -3.44 -7.50 7.71
C ILE A 65 -4.25 -6.55 6.84
N ASP A 66 -5.45 -6.99 6.46
CA ASP A 66 -6.38 -6.26 5.62
C ASP A 66 -7.48 -5.65 6.48
N LEU A 67 -7.55 -4.31 6.47
CA LEU A 67 -8.50 -3.54 7.27
C LEU A 67 -9.83 -3.26 6.54
N ARG A 68 -10.00 -3.75 5.30
CA ARG A 68 -11.22 -3.57 4.52
C ARG A 68 -12.38 -4.37 5.10
N THR A 69 -13.59 -3.93 4.82
CA THR A 69 -14.80 -4.73 5.05
C THR A 69 -14.71 -6.05 4.28
N PRO A 70 -15.14 -7.19 4.85
CA PRO A 70 -15.09 -8.46 4.15
C PRO A 70 -15.89 -8.43 2.85
N GLY A 71 -15.41 -9.13 1.84
CA GLY A 71 -16.07 -9.21 0.53
C GLY A 71 -15.24 -10.00 -0.48
N PRO A 72 -15.74 -10.14 -1.73
CA PRO A 72 -15.14 -11.00 -2.74
C PRO A 72 -13.67 -10.68 -3.05
N GLU A 73 -13.29 -9.40 -2.98
CA GLU A 73 -11.90 -8.97 -3.21
C GLU A 73 -10.97 -9.45 -2.08
N VAL A 74 -11.42 -9.34 -0.83
CA VAL A 74 -10.69 -9.81 0.35
C VAL A 74 -10.59 -11.34 0.34
N ASP A 75 -11.66 -12.04 -0.04
CA ASP A 75 -11.67 -13.50 -0.15
C ASP A 75 -10.70 -14.01 -1.23
N ALA A 76 -10.65 -13.30 -2.38
CA ALA A 76 -9.72 -13.61 -3.45
C ALA A 76 -8.26 -13.38 -3.03
N GLU A 77 -7.97 -12.27 -2.36
CA GLU A 77 -6.65 -11.98 -1.81
C GLU A 77 -6.22 -13.06 -0.79
N ASN A 78 -7.12 -13.39 0.14
CA ASN A 78 -6.89 -14.42 1.15
C ASN A 78 -6.54 -15.78 0.52
N ALA A 79 -7.28 -16.20 -0.51
CA ALA A 79 -7.04 -17.46 -1.20
C ALA A 79 -5.67 -17.48 -1.88
N VAL A 80 -5.28 -16.38 -2.54
CA VAL A 80 -3.98 -16.26 -3.23
C VAL A 80 -2.82 -16.29 -2.23
N LEU A 81 -2.89 -15.49 -1.17
CA LEU A 81 -1.85 -15.40 -0.14
C LEU A 81 -1.68 -16.72 0.62
N THR A 82 -2.79 -17.33 1.05
CA THR A 82 -2.75 -18.59 1.80
C THR A 82 -2.14 -19.71 0.95
N ASN A 83 -2.45 -19.76 -0.35
CA ASN A 83 -1.85 -20.73 -1.28
C ASN A 83 -0.33 -20.52 -1.45
N ALA A 84 0.16 -19.29 -1.25
CA ALA A 84 1.59 -18.97 -1.24
C ALA A 84 2.25 -19.18 0.14
N GLY A 85 1.52 -19.66 1.14
CA GLY A 85 2.03 -19.86 2.50
C GLY A 85 2.15 -18.58 3.32
N ILE A 86 1.50 -17.50 2.88
CA ILE A 86 1.46 -16.21 3.55
C ILE A 86 0.20 -16.15 4.41
N GLU A 87 0.33 -15.69 5.65
CA GLU A 87 -0.82 -15.51 6.53
C GLU A 87 -1.58 -14.25 6.13
N HIS A 88 -2.89 -14.37 5.93
CA HIS A 88 -3.76 -13.23 5.66
C HIS A 88 -4.83 -13.13 6.75
N LEU A 89 -4.96 -11.93 7.34
CA LEU A 89 -5.89 -11.64 8.42
C LEU A 89 -6.76 -10.47 8.01
N ASN A 90 -8.06 -10.70 7.84
CA ASN A 90 -9.00 -9.61 7.64
C ASN A 90 -9.53 -9.13 9.00
N LEU A 91 -9.13 -7.92 9.39
CA LEU A 91 -9.50 -7.26 10.63
C LEU A 91 -10.15 -5.91 10.27
N PRO A 92 -11.42 -5.91 9.85
CA PRO A 92 -12.08 -4.72 9.34
C PRO A 92 -12.03 -3.57 10.35
N SER A 93 -11.65 -2.38 9.89
CA SER A 93 -11.64 -1.17 10.73
C SER A 93 -12.16 0.03 9.96
N GLY A 94 -12.90 0.89 10.66
CA GLY A 94 -13.38 2.15 10.11
C GLY A 94 -12.26 3.19 9.93
N THR A 95 -12.56 4.26 9.20
CA THR A 95 -11.63 5.41 9.07
C THR A 95 -11.43 6.17 10.39
N THR A 96 -12.39 6.03 11.31
CA THR A 96 -12.31 6.51 12.69
C THR A 96 -12.23 5.28 13.56
N PRO A 97 -11.04 4.92 14.03
CA PRO A 97 -10.93 3.62 14.66
C PRO A 97 -11.42 3.65 16.10
N ASP A 98 -12.22 2.65 16.47
CA ASP A 98 -12.52 2.39 17.87
C ASP A 98 -11.30 1.69 18.51
N PRO A 99 -10.77 2.16 19.66
CA PRO A 99 -9.69 1.48 20.37
C PRO A 99 -9.93 -0.02 20.58
N HIS A 100 -11.19 -0.46 20.73
CA HIS A 100 -11.56 -1.87 20.87
C HIS A 100 -11.39 -2.69 19.59
N GLU A 101 -11.49 -2.05 18.42
CA GLU A 101 -11.25 -2.72 17.12
C GLU A 101 -9.75 -3.00 16.88
N TRP A 102 -8.86 -2.28 17.56
CA TRP A 102 -7.40 -2.47 17.42
C TRP A 102 -6.81 -3.49 18.38
N GLU A 103 -7.51 -3.89 19.44
CA GLU A 103 -6.99 -4.87 20.39
C GLU A 103 -6.60 -6.18 19.69
N PRO A 104 -7.42 -6.78 18.81
CA PRO A 104 -7.02 -7.94 18.02
C PRO A 104 -5.81 -7.68 17.11
N VAL A 105 -5.75 -6.51 16.48
CA VAL A 105 -4.65 -6.12 15.58
C VAL A 105 -3.33 -6.04 16.37
N LEU A 106 -3.35 -5.41 17.53
CA LEU A 106 -2.19 -5.26 18.40
C LEU A 106 -1.74 -6.61 18.97
N GLU A 107 -2.67 -7.51 19.29
CA GLU A 107 -2.34 -8.88 19.70
C GLU A 107 -1.68 -9.68 18.57
N VAL A 108 -2.17 -9.53 17.34
CA VAL A 108 -1.56 -10.12 16.14
C VAL A 108 -0.13 -9.59 15.99
N MET A 109 0.07 -8.27 16.05
CA MET A 109 1.41 -7.67 15.94
C MET A 109 2.39 -8.19 17.02
N LYS A 110 1.93 -8.44 18.25
CA LYS A 110 2.79 -8.93 19.35
C LYS A 110 3.19 -10.41 19.19
N ASN A 111 2.34 -11.22 18.57
CA ASN A 111 2.44 -12.68 18.63
C ASN A 111 2.77 -13.35 17.29
N ARG A 112 2.95 -12.58 16.21
CA ARG A 112 3.07 -13.10 14.85
C ARG A 112 4.46 -12.89 14.25
N ASN A 113 4.68 -13.57 13.13
CA ASN A 113 5.94 -13.54 12.43
C ASN A 113 6.09 -12.22 11.66
N GLU A 114 7.08 -11.43 12.04
CA GLU A 114 7.58 -10.34 11.20
C GLU A 114 8.29 -10.89 9.94
N PRO A 115 8.24 -10.17 8.80
CA PRO A 115 7.63 -8.86 8.55
C PRO A 115 6.12 -8.86 8.27
N ILE A 116 5.46 -7.74 8.58
CA ILE A 116 4.00 -7.53 8.47
C ILE A 116 3.67 -6.37 7.52
N LEU A 117 2.63 -6.53 6.69
CA LEU A 117 2.05 -5.48 5.86
C LEU A 117 0.62 -5.15 6.28
N PHE A 118 0.31 -3.86 6.37
CA PHE A 118 -1.03 -3.33 6.60
C PHE A 118 -1.59 -2.65 5.35
N HIS A 119 -2.87 -2.84 5.05
CA HIS A 119 -3.57 -2.04 4.04
C HIS A 119 -5.07 -1.90 4.27
#